data_AF-A0A7Z9Y3I1-F1
#
_entry.id   AF-A0A7Z9Y3I1-F1
#
_cell.length_a   1.000
_cell.length_b   1.000
_cell.length_c   1.000
_cell.angle_alpha   90.00
_cell.angle_beta   90.00
_cell.angle_gamma   90.00
#
_symmetry.space_group_name_H-M   'P 1'
#
loop_
_entity.id
_entity.type
_entity.pdbx_description
1 polymer ?
#
loop_
_entity_poly.entity_id
_entity_poly.type
_entity_poly.pdbx_seq_one_letter_code
_entity_poly.pdbx_strand_id
1 'polypeptide(L)'
;AHMPQVKRSLALIYAVNPFGADHQSSEHDTMYNPRNYNGNEEWPGYKVFLNQIGLNKPQPNKVLNAEKVEFALTTEYTYSAMDTISVCQFVYGPGWQLYGPQDMVDVFNAATGWGWTVADMQEVGKRRLNLMRAFNAREGLTRDQDTLPKKVFTHALKGGRSDGIKLDEAEFQNGLDMYYEQAGWDAATGTPTRASLEEAGLAWVADDMGL
;
A
#
# COMPACT_ATOMS: atom_id res chain seq x y z
N ALA A 1 -5.95 17.40 -4.29
CA ALA A 1 -4.67 16.68 -4.21
C ALA A 1 -4.87 15.29 -4.80
N HIS A 2 -3.96 14.83 -5.67
CA HIS A 2 -3.91 13.52 -6.37
C HIS A 2 -5.21 12.96 -6.99
N MET A 3 -5.29 12.96 -8.33
CA MET A 3 -6.40 12.36 -9.07
C MET A 3 -6.20 10.84 -9.25
N PRO A 4 -7.12 9.97 -8.79
CA PRO A 4 -6.98 8.52 -8.93
C PRO A 4 -6.96 8.04 -10.39
N GLN A 5 -7.60 8.78 -11.30
CA GLN A 5 -7.56 8.45 -12.73
C GLN A 5 -6.15 8.49 -13.33
N VAL A 6 -5.17 9.15 -12.70
CA VAL A 6 -3.78 9.20 -13.19
C VAL A 6 -2.79 8.44 -12.31
N LYS A 7 -3.26 7.82 -11.23
CA LYS A 7 -2.48 7.12 -10.21
C LYS A 7 -3.21 5.83 -9.83
N ARG A 8 -2.89 4.72 -10.53
CA ARG A 8 -3.66 3.48 -10.45
C ARG A 8 -3.51 2.80 -9.08
N SER A 9 -2.29 2.74 -8.53
CA SER A 9 -2.11 2.19 -7.18
C SER A 9 -2.82 3.05 -6.13
N LEU A 10 -2.78 4.38 -6.27
CA LEU A 10 -3.48 5.25 -5.33
C LEU A 10 -5.01 5.13 -5.42
N ALA A 11 -5.55 4.88 -6.62
CA ALA A 11 -6.97 4.60 -6.79
C ALA A 11 -7.40 3.36 -6.01
N LEU A 12 -6.58 2.31 -6.04
CA LEU A 12 -6.76 1.10 -5.25
C LEU A 12 -6.69 1.40 -3.74
N ILE A 13 -5.64 2.09 -3.29
CA ILE A 13 -5.44 2.43 -1.87
C ILE A 13 -6.57 3.28 -1.30
N TYR A 14 -7.07 4.26 -2.06
CA TYR A 14 -8.22 5.05 -1.62
C TYR A 14 -9.49 4.22 -1.35
N ALA A 15 -9.60 3.05 -1.97
CA ALA A 15 -10.73 2.17 -1.78
C ALA A 15 -10.53 1.23 -0.59
N VAL A 16 -9.35 0.62 -0.45
CA VAL A 16 -9.11 -0.49 0.51
C VAL A 16 -8.54 -0.08 1.86
N ASN A 17 -7.96 1.12 1.96
CA ASN A 17 -7.27 1.57 3.17
C ASN A 17 -8.23 1.58 4.38
N PRO A 18 -7.95 0.83 5.46
CA PRO A 18 -8.86 0.67 6.60
C PRO A 18 -9.27 1.97 7.31
N PHE A 19 -8.51 3.05 7.20
CA PHE A 19 -8.87 4.35 7.80
C PHE A 19 -9.37 5.38 6.78
N GLY A 20 -9.77 4.92 5.59
CA GLY A 20 -10.41 5.72 4.55
C GLY A 20 -9.45 6.22 3.48
N ALA A 21 -10.00 7.02 2.55
CA ALA A 21 -9.27 7.53 1.38
C ALA A 21 -8.16 8.52 1.76
N ASP A 22 -7.00 8.00 2.11
CA ASP A 22 -5.80 8.74 2.43
C ASP A 22 -4.69 8.52 1.40
N HIS A 23 -3.89 9.54 1.16
CA HIS A 23 -2.86 9.55 0.13
C HIS A 23 -1.45 9.32 0.66
N GLN A 24 -1.30 9.27 1.99
CA GLN A 24 -0.07 9.07 2.72
C GLN A 24 0.00 7.67 3.36
N SER A 25 -0.92 6.78 3.01
CA SER A 25 -0.94 5.40 3.47
C SER A 25 -0.16 4.44 2.56
N SER A 26 0.30 4.88 1.39
CA SER A 26 1.08 4.10 0.43
C SER A 26 1.92 5.04 -0.43
N GLU A 27 3.01 4.55 -0.99
CA GLU A 27 3.82 5.35 -1.90
C GLU A 27 3.09 5.56 -3.26
N HIS A 28 3.42 6.64 -3.95
CA HIS A 28 2.77 6.99 -5.20
C HIS A 28 3.35 6.29 -6.43
N ASP A 29 2.51 6.06 -7.45
CA ASP A 29 2.90 5.40 -8.70
C ASP A 29 4.18 5.96 -9.33
N THR A 30 4.37 7.28 -9.20
CA THR A 30 5.52 8.01 -9.73
C THR A 30 6.86 7.59 -9.14
N MET A 31 6.88 6.97 -7.96
CA MET A 31 8.13 6.46 -7.37
C MET A 31 8.54 5.12 -7.97
N TYR A 32 7.57 4.35 -8.49
CA TYR A 32 7.82 3.01 -9.01
C TYR A 32 7.90 2.91 -10.54
N ASN A 33 7.71 4.02 -11.27
CA ASN A 33 7.90 3.96 -12.72
C ASN A 33 9.37 3.75 -13.10
N PRO A 34 9.67 3.06 -14.22
CA PRO A 34 11.04 2.69 -14.58
C PRO A 34 12.02 3.88 -14.64
N ARG A 35 11.57 5.07 -15.04
CA ARG A 35 12.43 6.26 -15.11
C ARG A 35 12.88 6.70 -13.72
N ASN A 36 11.93 6.89 -12.81
CA ASN A 36 12.23 7.40 -11.47
C ASN A 36 12.82 6.30 -10.57
N TYR A 37 12.39 5.06 -10.74
CA TYR A 37 12.97 3.93 -10.05
C TYR A 37 14.48 3.80 -10.35
N ASN A 38 14.88 3.87 -11.62
CA ASN A 38 16.28 3.65 -12.01
C ASN A 38 17.19 4.85 -11.79
N GLY A 39 16.64 6.07 -11.79
CA GLY A 39 17.40 7.30 -11.68
C GLY A 39 18.16 7.66 -12.96
N ASN A 40 19.24 8.41 -12.79
CA ASN A 40 20.18 8.81 -13.83
C ASN A 40 21.60 8.90 -13.23
N GLU A 41 22.56 9.49 -13.95
CA GLU A 41 23.95 9.61 -13.47
C GLU A 41 24.12 10.52 -12.25
N GLU A 42 23.24 11.51 -12.07
CA GLU A 42 23.31 12.50 -10.98
C GLU A 42 22.50 12.08 -9.75
N TRP A 43 21.54 11.18 -9.92
CA TRP A 43 20.62 10.74 -8.87
C TRP A 43 20.33 9.25 -8.98
N PRO A 44 20.56 8.44 -7.92
CA PRO A 44 20.56 6.98 -8.01
C PRO A 44 19.19 6.33 -8.23
N GLY A 45 18.10 7.10 -8.24
CA GLY A 45 16.75 6.59 -8.37
C GLY A 45 16.18 6.06 -7.06
N TYR A 46 14.89 5.77 -7.04
CA TYR A 46 14.21 5.24 -5.85
C TYR A 46 14.51 3.76 -5.57
N LYS A 47 15.18 3.05 -6.49
CA LYS A 47 15.61 1.66 -6.27
C LYS A 47 16.46 1.47 -5.02
N VAL A 48 17.17 2.52 -4.57
CA VAL A 48 18.03 2.48 -3.37
C VAL A 48 17.24 2.15 -2.10
N PHE A 49 15.96 2.55 -2.03
CA PHE A 49 15.07 2.30 -0.91
C PHE A 49 14.04 1.21 -1.24
N LEU A 50 13.44 1.24 -2.42
CA LEU A 50 12.44 0.25 -2.83
C LEU A 50 12.98 -1.19 -2.82
N ASN A 51 14.26 -1.39 -3.19
CA ASN A 51 14.87 -2.72 -3.12
C ASN A 51 14.99 -3.26 -1.70
N GLN A 52 15.09 -2.40 -0.68
CA GLN A 52 15.21 -2.81 0.72
C GLN A 52 13.95 -3.53 1.21
N ILE A 53 12.81 -3.26 0.56
CA ILE A 53 11.50 -3.87 0.84
C ILE A 53 11.06 -4.83 -0.26
N GLY A 54 12.00 -5.28 -1.11
CA GLY A 54 11.75 -6.31 -2.13
C GLY A 54 11.17 -5.81 -3.46
N LEU A 55 10.89 -4.51 -3.60
CA LEU A 55 10.23 -3.95 -4.78
C LEU A 55 11.25 -3.62 -5.88
N ASN A 56 11.48 -4.58 -6.78
CA ASN A 56 12.52 -4.51 -7.83
C ASN A 56 12.01 -4.61 -9.28
N LYS A 57 10.69 -4.60 -9.49
CA LYS A 57 10.03 -4.77 -10.81
C LYS A 57 9.20 -3.52 -11.18
N PRO A 58 9.84 -2.37 -11.49
CA PRO A 58 9.14 -1.12 -11.69
C PRO A 58 8.10 -1.18 -12.80
N GLN A 59 6.93 -0.57 -12.56
CA GLN A 59 5.77 -0.61 -13.45
C GLN A 59 5.40 0.78 -13.99
N PRO A 60 4.90 0.89 -15.24
CA PRO A 60 4.38 2.16 -15.76
C PRO A 60 3.31 2.79 -14.83
N ASN A 61 3.16 4.12 -14.87
CA ASN A 61 2.26 4.83 -13.94
C ASN A 61 0.76 4.47 -14.09
N LYS A 62 0.35 3.95 -15.25
CA LYS A 62 -1.08 3.83 -15.63
C LYS A 62 -1.55 2.37 -15.77
N VAL A 63 -0.82 1.42 -15.21
CA VAL A 63 -1.24 0.02 -15.16
C VAL A 63 -1.67 -0.33 -13.74
N LEU A 64 -2.59 -1.28 -13.60
CA LEU A 64 -2.94 -1.91 -12.33
C LEU A 64 -2.82 -3.43 -12.47
N ASN A 65 -1.59 -3.93 -12.55
CA ASN A 65 -1.26 -5.36 -12.59
C ASN A 65 -0.77 -5.86 -11.23
N ALA A 66 -0.50 -7.16 -11.12
CA ALA A 66 -0.08 -7.80 -9.87
C ALA A 66 1.13 -7.11 -9.23
N GLU A 67 2.15 -6.72 -9.99
CA GLU A 67 3.34 -6.03 -9.48
C GLU A 67 3.04 -4.60 -9.01
N LYS A 68 2.03 -3.93 -9.59
CA LYS A 68 1.60 -2.61 -9.12
C LYS A 68 0.79 -2.70 -7.82
N VAL A 69 0.01 -3.76 -7.68
CA VAL A 69 -0.70 -4.09 -6.44
C VAL A 69 0.29 -4.46 -5.34
N GLU A 70 1.32 -5.26 -5.65
CA GLU A 70 2.41 -5.59 -4.73
C GLU A 70 3.11 -4.32 -4.25
N PHE A 71 3.46 -3.42 -5.18
CA PHE A 71 4.01 -2.10 -4.82
C PHE A 71 3.10 -1.31 -3.86
N ALA A 72 1.79 -1.27 -4.12
CA ALA A 72 0.84 -0.56 -3.27
C ALA A 72 0.82 -1.16 -1.85
N LEU A 73 0.61 -2.48 -1.76
CA LEU A 73 0.48 -3.20 -0.50
C LEU A 73 1.77 -3.20 0.32
N THR A 74 2.92 -3.48 -0.29
CA THR A 74 4.21 -3.49 0.41
C THR A 74 4.60 -2.11 0.91
N THR A 75 4.30 -1.05 0.14
CA THR A 75 4.51 0.30 0.66
C THR A 75 3.48 0.64 1.74
N GLU A 76 2.23 0.20 1.63
CA GLU A 76 1.23 0.39 2.70
C GLU A 76 1.63 -0.24 4.03
N TYR A 77 2.24 -1.44 4.01
CA TYR A 77 2.88 -2.00 5.20
C TYR A 77 3.99 -1.11 5.74
N THR A 78 4.85 -0.56 4.88
CA THR A 78 5.92 0.36 5.27
C THR A 78 5.35 1.59 5.99
N TYR A 79 4.35 2.25 5.42
CA TYR A 79 3.71 3.43 6.01
C TYR A 79 2.95 3.09 7.30
N SER A 80 2.28 1.94 7.35
CA SER A 80 1.62 1.44 8.56
C SER A 80 2.61 1.17 9.71
N ALA A 81 3.81 0.67 9.39
CA ALA A 81 4.88 0.49 10.37
C ALA A 81 5.43 1.84 10.85
N MET A 82 5.59 2.81 9.94
CA MET A 82 6.04 4.17 10.28
C MET A 82 5.12 4.88 11.26
N ASP A 83 3.80 4.75 11.10
CA ASP A 83 2.82 5.28 12.06
C ASP A 83 2.97 4.65 13.44
N THR A 84 3.44 3.40 13.51
CA THR A 84 3.65 2.67 14.77
C THR A 84 4.96 3.06 15.44
N ILE A 85 6.04 3.22 14.65
CA ILE A 85 7.35 3.66 15.15
C ILE A 85 7.41 5.18 15.38
N SER A 86 6.41 5.92 14.87
CA SER A 86 6.24 7.38 15.03
C SER A 86 7.37 8.21 14.38
N VAL A 87 7.80 7.82 13.18
CA VAL A 87 8.72 8.62 12.35
C VAL A 87 7.95 9.44 11.30
N CYS A 88 8.47 10.62 10.95
CA CYS A 88 7.81 11.51 10.00
C CYS A 88 7.96 11.01 8.55
N GLN A 89 6.84 10.88 7.84
CA GLN A 89 6.78 10.47 6.43
C GLN A 89 7.41 11.47 5.43
N PHE A 90 7.71 12.68 5.87
CA PHE A 90 8.47 13.65 5.05
C PHE A 90 9.98 13.48 5.17
N VAL A 91 10.45 12.69 6.13
CA VAL A 91 11.87 12.46 6.40
C VAL A 91 12.26 11.02 6.11
N TYR A 92 11.37 10.08 6.44
CA TYR A 92 11.57 8.64 6.26
C TYR A 92 10.56 8.07 5.27
N GLY A 93 10.97 7.10 4.47
CA GLY A 93 10.05 6.34 3.61
C GLY A 93 10.77 5.55 2.51
N PRO A 94 10.01 4.77 1.73
CA PRO A 94 10.60 3.86 0.74
C PRO A 94 10.89 4.51 -0.63
N GLY A 95 10.67 5.82 -0.79
CA GLY A 95 10.70 6.50 -2.08
C GLY A 95 11.57 7.75 -2.07
N TRP A 96 10.92 8.91 -2.02
CA TRP A 96 11.56 10.22 -2.24
C TRP A 96 12.18 10.87 -1.01
N GLN A 97 12.05 10.22 0.14
CA GLN A 97 12.44 10.76 1.44
C GLN A 97 13.96 10.78 1.63
N LEU A 98 14.43 11.38 2.73
CA LEU A 98 15.86 11.49 3.02
C LEU A 98 16.45 10.16 3.53
N TYR A 99 15.67 9.43 4.32
CA TYR A 99 16.07 8.17 4.94
C TYR A 99 15.13 7.03 4.50
N GLY A 100 15.71 5.87 4.25
CA GLY A 100 15.03 4.68 3.74
C GLY A 100 14.55 3.72 4.82
N PRO A 101 14.00 2.57 4.41
CA PRO A 101 13.60 1.47 5.29
C PRO A 101 14.68 0.99 6.27
N GLN A 102 15.92 0.84 5.81
CA GLN A 102 17.03 0.41 6.66
C GLN A 102 17.36 1.46 7.72
N ASP A 103 17.36 2.75 7.37
CA ASP A 103 17.61 3.83 8.32
C ASP A 103 16.55 3.88 9.44
N MET A 104 15.28 3.62 9.10
CA MET A 104 14.20 3.52 10.10
C MET A 104 14.46 2.41 11.10
N VAL A 105 14.88 1.23 10.61
CA VAL A 105 15.24 0.08 11.45
C VAL A 105 16.45 0.38 12.32
N ASP A 106 17.49 1.01 11.77
CA ASP A 106 18.71 1.34 12.51
C ASP A 106 18.43 2.30 13.66
N VAL A 107 17.62 3.35 13.41
CA VAL A 107 17.21 4.30 14.46
C VAL A 107 16.34 3.62 15.51
N PHE A 108 15.38 2.78 15.09
CA PHE A 108 14.54 2.02 16.01
C PHE A 108 15.37 1.11 16.92
N ASN A 109 16.32 0.37 16.34
CA ASN A 109 17.22 -0.52 17.07
C ASN A 109 18.15 0.23 18.00
N ALA A 110 18.69 1.38 17.58
CA ALA A 110 19.52 2.21 18.45
C ALA A 110 18.76 2.71 19.67
N ALA A 111 17.47 3.02 19.53
CA ALA A 111 16.62 3.50 20.62
C ALA A 111 16.14 2.38 21.55
N THR A 112 15.90 1.18 21.02
CA THR A 112 15.19 0.11 21.75
C THR A 112 16.05 -1.11 22.10
N GLY A 113 17.10 -1.39 21.32
CA GLY A 113 17.91 -2.60 21.43
C GLY A 113 17.25 -3.88 20.89
N TRP A 114 16.15 -3.78 20.14
CA TRP A 114 15.34 -4.95 19.76
C TRP A 114 15.93 -5.81 18.64
N GLY A 115 16.86 -5.26 17.84
CA GLY A 115 17.55 -6.01 16.79
C GLY A 115 16.65 -6.39 15.60
N TRP A 116 15.67 -5.55 15.27
CA TRP A 116 14.82 -5.71 14.10
C TRP A 116 15.60 -5.65 12.79
N THR A 117 15.05 -6.29 11.78
CA THR A 117 15.39 -6.15 10.36
C THR A 117 14.31 -5.36 9.62
N VAL A 118 14.54 -5.01 8.36
CA VAL A 118 13.50 -4.41 7.49
C VAL A 118 12.29 -5.33 7.33
N ALA A 119 12.50 -6.65 7.32
CA ALA A 119 11.41 -7.61 7.27
C ALA A 119 10.54 -7.56 8.54
N ASP A 120 11.15 -7.47 9.73
CA ASP A 120 10.40 -7.34 10.99
C ASP A 120 9.54 -6.06 11.01
N MET A 121 10.07 -4.96 10.47
CA MET A 121 9.31 -3.71 10.30
C MET A 121 8.11 -3.90 9.36
N GLN A 122 8.27 -4.60 8.23
CA GLN A 122 7.15 -4.92 7.32
C GLN A 122 6.08 -5.76 8.02
N GLU A 123 6.48 -6.75 8.81
CA GLU A 123 5.55 -7.59 9.58
C GLU A 123 4.73 -6.79 10.61
N VAL A 124 5.32 -5.77 11.23
CA VAL A 124 4.58 -4.85 12.12
C VAL A 124 3.54 -4.05 11.33
N GLY A 125 3.91 -3.56 10.15
CA GLY A 125 3.01 -2.87 9.23
C GLY A 125 1.83 -3.74 8.80
N LYS A 126 2.12 -4.97 8.35
CA LYS A 126 1.14 -6.00 7.98
C LYS A 126 0.19 -6.33 9.12
N ARG A 127 0.73 -6.52 10.34
CA ARG A 127 -0.06 -6.76 11.55
C ARG A 127 -1.03 -5.62 11.84
N ARG A 128 -0.56 -4.37 11.85
CA ARG A 128 -1.43 -3.22 12.09
C ARG A 128 -2.50 -3.09 11.01
N LEU A 129 -2.15 -3.27 9.73
CA LEU A 129 -3.11 -3.17 8.63
C LEU A 129 -4.22 -4.23 8.76
N ASN A 130 -3.85 -5.48 9.02
CA ASN A 130 -4.81 -6.58 9.21
C ASN A 130 -5.69 -6.37 10.44
N LEU A 131 -5.14 -5.87 11.55
CA LEU A 131 -5.92 -5.56 12.74
C LEU A 131 -6.98 -4.47 12.48
N MET A 132 -6.62 -3.40 11.76
CA MET A 132 -7.58 -2.35 11.40
C MET A 132 -8.65 -2.88 10.44
N ARG A 133 -8.27 -3.70 9.46
CA ARG A 133 -9.23 -4.30 8.53
C ARG A 133 -10.19 -5.26 9.26
N ALA A 134 -9.68 -6.11 10.14
CA ALA A 134 -10.47 -7.02 10.95
C ALA A 134 -11.47 -6.28 11.86
N PHE A 135 -11.03 -5.20 12.50
CA PHE A 135 -11.92 -4.31 13.25
C PHE A 135 -13.05 -3.80 12.37
N ASN A 136 -12.75 -3.26 11.19
CA ASN A 136 -13.78 -2.74 10.29
C ASN A 136 -14.74 -3.82 9.80
N ALA A 137 -14.23 -5.02 9.47
CA ALA A 137 -15.06 -6.15 9.06
C ALA A 137 -16.03 -6.57 10.17
N ARG A 138 -15.58 -6.59 11.43
CA ARG A 138 -16.45 -6.83 12.60
C ARG A 138 -17.54 -5.76 12.72
N GLU A 139 -17.22 -4.50 12.41
CA GLU A 139 -18.19 -3.39 12.39
C GLU A 139 -19.07 -3.36 11.13
N GLY A 140 -18.92 -4.34 10.22
CA GLY A 140 -19.77 -4.51 9.05
C GLY A 140 -19.22 -3.92 7.75
N LEU A 141 -17.95 -3.50 7.70
CA LEU A 141 -17.30 -3.14 6.44
C LEU A 141 -17.18 -4.37 5.56
N THR A 142 -17.69 -4.30 4.33
CA THR A 142 -17.48 -5.36 3.34
C THR A 142 -16.89 -4.81 2.04
N ARG A 143 -16.50 -5.73 1.15
CA ARG A 143 -15.97 -5.41 -0.18
C ARG A 143 -16.79 -4.39 -0.97
N ASP A 144 -18.12 -4.35 -0.81
CA ASP A 144 -18.99 -3.42 -1.55
C ASP A 144 -18.71 -1.94 -1.24
N GLN A 145 -18.10 -1.66 -0.08
CA GLN A 145 -17.72 -0.33 0.35
C GLN A 145 -16.30 0.07 -0.11
N ASP A 146 -15.48 -0.89 -0.55
CA ASP A 146 -14.15 -0.64 -1.12
C ASP A 146 -14.28 -0.13 -2.56
N THR A 147 -14.72 1.11 -2.70
CA THR A 147 -15.06 1.71 -4.00
C THR A 147 -14.60 3.16 -4.12
N LEU A 148 -14.79 3.73 -5.31
CA LEU A 148 -14.48 5.11 -5.62
C LEU A 148 -15.74 5.85 -6.10
N PRO A 149 -15.76 7.20 -6.03
CA PRO A 149 -16.88 7.96 -6.56
C PRO A 149 -17.12 7.67 -8.05
N LYS A 150 -18.35 7.31 -8.44
CA LYS A 150 -18.74 6.90 -9.82
C LYS A 150 -18.18 7.77 -10.96
N LYS A 151 -17.95 9.07 -10.71
CA LYS A 151 -17.37 10.00 -11.69
C LYS A 151 -15.97 9.58 -12.17
N VAL A 152 -15.18 8.86 -11.37
CA VAL A 152 -13.82 8.45 -11.77
C VAL A 152 -13.83 7.42 -12.91
N PHE A 153 -14.90 6.63 -13.00
CA PHE A 153 -15.12 5.59 -14.03
C PHE A 153 -15.90 6.10 -15.24
N THR A 154 -16.77 7.09 -15.03
CA THR A 154 -17.73 7.56 -16.05
C THR A 154 -17.30 8.83 -16.77
N HIS A 155 -16.49 9.69 -16.11
CA HIS A 155 -16.10 10.99 -16.66
C HIS A 155 -14.59 11.03 -16.91
N ALA A 156 -14.23 11.04 -18.19
CA ALA A 156 -12.86 11.32 -18.60
C ALA A 156 -12.46 12.73 -18.18
N LEU A 157 -11.21 12.86 -17.71
CA LEU A 157 -10.59 14.14 -17.42
C LEU A 157 -10.53 14.99 -18.70
N LYS A 158 -10.63 16.31 -18.55
CA LYS A 158 -10.58 17.27 -19.64
C LYS A 158 -9.38 18.20 -19.48
N GLY A 159 -8.60 18.36 -20.55
CA GLY A 159 -7.47 19.27 -20.65
C GLY A 159 -6.13 18.71 -20.15
N GLY A 160 -5.06 19.33 -20.64
CA GLY A 160 -3.68 19.05 -20.24
C GLY A 160 -3.19 17.63 -20.60
N ARG A 161 -2.17 17.16 -19.89
CA ARG A 161 -1.54 15.84 -20.14
C ARG A 161 -2.41 14.65 -19.75
N SER A 162 -3.51 14.90 -19.06
CA SER A 162 -4.46 13.89 -18.56
C SER A 162 -5.77 13.86 -19.34
N ASP A 163 -5.90 14.64 -20.41
CA ASP A 163 -7.11 14.69 -21.24
C ASP A 163 -7.51 13.28 -21.73
N GLY A 164 -8.80 12.98 -21.65
CA GLY A 164 -9.37 11.69 -22.05
C GLY A 164 -9.18 10.55 -21.05
N ILE A 165 -8.42 10.73 -19.96
CA ILE A 165 -8.17 9.66 -19.00
C ILE A 165 -9.36 9.46 -18.06
N LYS A 166 -9.84 8.22 -17.97
CA LYS A 166 -10.72 7.72 -16.91
C LYS A 166 -10.14 6.43 -16.31
N LEU A 167 -10.67 5.99 -15.18
CA LEU A 167 -10.38 4.67 -14.65
C LEU A 167 -11.29 3.64 -15.33
N ASP A 168 -10.72 2.48 -15.69
CA ASP A 168 -11.52 1.36 -16.16
C ASP A 168 -12.06 0.58 -14.94
N GLU A 169 -13.36 0.32 -14.91
CA GLU A 169 -14.00 -0.29 -13.75
C GLU A 169 -13.63 -1.78 -13.61
N ALA A 170 -13.45 -2.48 -14.72
CA ALA A 170 -13.02 -3.88 -14.70
C ALA A 170 -11.55 -4.01 -14.26
N GLU A 171 -10.65 -3.13 -14.75
CA GLU A 171 -9.27 -3.03 -14.27
C GLU A 171 -9.23 -2.79 -12.75
N PHE A 172 -10.06 -1.87 -12.25
CA PHE A 172 -10.14 -1.57 -10.83
C PHE A 172 -10.65 -2.75 -9.99
N GLN A 173 -11.72 -3.43 -10.42
CA GLN A 173 -12.25 -4.61 -9.72
C GLN A 173 -11.24 -5.76 -9.69
N ASN A 174 -10.54 -6.01 -10.79
CA ASN A 174 -9.45 -6.99 -10.82
C ASN A 174 -8.30 -6.57 -9.89
N GLY A 175 -8.03 -5.27 -9.77
CA GLY A 175 -7.06 -4.71 -8.82
C GLY A 175 -7.43 -5.00 -7.36
N LEU A 176 -8.71 -4.89 -7.00
CA LEU A 176 -9.21 -5.27 -5.67
C LEU A 176 -9.04 -6.76 -5.41
N ASP A 177 -9.37 -7.62 -6.39
CA ASP A 177 -9.17 -9.07 -6.26
C ASP A 177 -7.71 -9.43 -5.98
N MET A 178 -6.80 -8.87 -6.78
CA MET A 178 -5.35 -9.08 -6.59
C MET A 178 -4.88 -8.54 -5.24
N TYR A 179 -5.43 -7.41 -4.78
CA TYR A 179 -5.06 -6.84 -3.48
C TYR A 179 -5.48 -7.75 -2.33
N TYR A 180 -6.72 -8.27 -2.36
CA TYR A 180 -7.19 -9.19 -1.34
C TYR A 180 -6.39 -10.49 -1.34
N GLU A 181 -6.14 -11.07 -2.52
CA GLU A 181 -5.31 -12.25 -2.64
C GLU A 181 -3.91 -12.03 -2.03
N GLN A 182 -3.23 -10.93 -2.39
CA GLN A 182 -1.89 -10.62 -1.89
C GLN A 182 -1.86 -10.26 -0.40
N ALA A 183 -2.92 -9.65 0.13
CA ALA A 183 -3.06 -9.34 1.56
C ALA A 183 -3.51 -10.55 2.41
N GLY A 184 -3.87 -11.67 1.77
CA GLY A 184 -4.42 -12.85 2.44
C GLY A 184 -5.85 -12.62 2.97
N TRP A 185 -6.63 -11.81 2.26
CA TRP A 185 -8.03 -11.50 2.56
C TRP A 185 -8.96 -12.30 1.65
N ASP A 186 -10.16 -12.59 2.15
CA ASP A 186 -11.19 -13.27 1.40
C ASP A 186 -11.72 -12.35 0.28
N ALA A 187 -11.67 -12.82 -0.97
CA ALA A 187 -12.01 -12.00 -2.12
C ALA A 187 -13.51 -11.62 -2.17
N ALA A 188 -14.40 -12.41 -1.55
CA ALA A 188 -15.83 -12.16 -1.57
C ALA A 188 -16.24 -11.08 -0.55
N THR A 189 -15.62 -11.08 0.63
CA THR A 189 -15.99 -10.21 1.77
C THR A 189 -15.01 -9.06 1.98
N GLY A 190 -13.75 -9.20 1.56
CA GLY A 190 -12.66 -8.29 1.88
C GLY A 190 -12.15 -8.43 3.33
N THR A 191 -12.52 -9.50 4.03
CA THR A 191 -12.11 -9.77 5.42
C THR A 191 -10.78 -10.53 5.44
N PRO A 192 -9.83 -10.21 6.34
CA PRO A 192 -8.63 -11.02 6.53
C PRO A 192 -8.98 -12.47 6.83
N THR A 193 -8.31 -13.42 6.17
CA THR A 193 -8.51 -14.84 6.46
C THR A 193 -7.92 -15.21 7.83
N ARG A 194 -8.41 -16.29 8.46
CA ARG A 194 -7.80 -16.83 9.68
C ARG A 194 -6.29 -17.06 9.50
N ALA A 195 -5.87 -17.64 8.39
CA ALA A 195 -4.46 -17.87 8.09
C ALA A 195 -3.64 -16.57 8.05
N SER A 196 -4.13 -15.52 7.39
CA SER A 196 -3.46 -14.21 7.34
C SER A 196 -3.37 -13.55 8.72
N LEU A 197 -4.44 -13.66 9.53
CA LEU A 197 -4.42 -13.16 10.91
C LEU A 197 -3.43 -13.93 11.78
N GLU A 198 -3.40 -15.27 11.70
CA GLU A 198 -2.45 -16.09 12.45
C GLU A 198 -0.99 -15.80 12.06
N GLU A 199 -0.71 -15.69 10.76
CA GLU A 199 0.60 -15.30 10.23
C GLU A 199 1.03 -13.93 10.77
N ALA A 200 0.10 -12.98 10.85
CA ALA A 200 0.32 -11.65 11.41
C ALA A 200 0.41 -11.65 12.95
N GLY A 201 0.29 -12.79 13.64
CA GLY A 201 0.30 -12.87 15.12
C GLY A 201 -0.98 -12.38 15.78
N LEU A 202 -2.12 -12.48 15.07
CA LEU A 202 -3.45 -12.03 15.48
C LEU A 202 -4.44 -13.19 15.59
N ALA A 203 -3.99 -14.39 15.98
CA ALA A 203 -4.85 -15.57 16.16
C ALA A 203 -6.07 -15.28 17.05
N TRP A 204 -5.88 -14.49 18.12
CA TRP A 204 -6.97 -14.08 19.02
C TRP A 204 -8.05 -13.23 18.33
N VAL A 205 -7.71 -12.47 17.29
CA VAL A 205 -8.68 -11.71 16.49
C VAL A 205 -9.50 -12.66 15.63
N ALA A 206 -8.85 -13.67 15.03
CA ALA A 206 -9.55 -14.69 14.26
C ALA A 206 -10.56 -15.46 15.13
N ASP A 207 -10.18 -15.77 16.37
CA ASP A 207 -11.06 -16.42 17.34
C ASP A 207 -12.23 -15.53 17.75
N ASP A 208 -12.00 -14.23 18.03
CA ASP A 208 -13.05 -13.26 18.38
C ASP A 208 -14.07 -13.08 17.23
N MET A 209 -13.59 -13.11 15.99
CA MET A 209 -14.42 -13.00 14.79
C MET A 209 -15.11 -14.31 14.38
N GLY A 210 -14.77 -15.44 15.02
CA GLY A 210 -15.32 -16.75 14.68
C GLY A 210 -14.92 -17.25 13.28
N LEU A 211 -13.73 -16.86 12.80
CA LEU A 211 -13.16 -17.28 11.52
C LEU A 211 -12.55 -18.69 11.59
#